data_AF-A0A662KNS4-F1
#
_entry.id   AF-A0A662KNS4-F1
#
_cell.length_a   1.000
_cell.length_b   1.000
_cell.length_c   1.000
_cell.angle_alpha   90.00
_cell.angle_beta   90.00
_cell.angle_gamma   90.00
#
_symmetry.space_group_name_H-M   'P 1'
#
loop_
_entity.id
_entity.type
_entity.pdbx_description
1 polymer ?
#
loop_
_entity_poly.entity_id
_entity_poly.type
_entity_poly.pdbx_seq_one_letter_code
_entity_poly.pdbx_strand_id
1 'polypeptide(L)' 'MRVVYKVNSSAVHAFVDDEKVGQVMVPDVELHWAEGVYVRVAGIAGVETKEEFRRMGIASRMMEEAKR' A
#
# COMPACT_ATOMS: atom_id res chain seq x y z
N MET A 1 9.02 17.19 9.92
CA MET A 1 8.35 16.75 8.69
C MET A 1 7.08 15.98 9.08
N ARG A 2 5.91 16.44 8.64
CA ARG A 2 4.65 15.75 8.94
C ARG A 2 4.26 14.91 7.72
N VAL A 3 4.05 13.60 7.94
CA VAL A 3 3.54 12.70 6.91
C VAL A 3 2.04 12.52 7.12
N VAL A 4 1.26 12.70 6.06
CA VAL A 4 -0.20 12.45 6.07
C VAL A 4 -0.46 11.19 5.25
N TYR A 5 -1.23 10.26 5.80
CA TYR A 5 -1.65 9.04 5.13
C TYR A 5 -3.10 9.19 4.67
N LYS A 6 -3.36 9.01 3.38
CA LYS A 6 -4.71 8.99 2.81
C LYS A 6 -5.01 7.58 2.35
N VAL A 7 -6.10 7.02 2.86
CA VAL A 7 -6.58 5.68 2.51
C VAL A 7 -7.74 5.80 1.54
N ASN A 8 -7.73 5.01 0.48
CA ASN A 8 -8.88 4.75 -0.37
C ASN A 8 -9.10 3.23 -0.47
N SER A 9 -10.13 2.80 -1.21
CA SER A 9 -10.55 1.39 -1.26
C SER A 9 -9.47 0.41 -1.73
N SER A 10 -8.44 0.87 -2.45
CA SER A 10 -7.44 -0.02 -3.05
C SER A 10 -6.01 0.46 -2.86
N ALA A 11 -5.77 1.48 -2.02
CA ALA A 11 -4.45 2.02 -1.79
C ALA A 11 -4.35 2.88 -0.53
N VAL A 12 -3.13 2.94 0.00
CA VAL A 12 -2.68 3.92 0.98
C VAL A 12 -1.62 4.80 0.30
N HIS A 13 -1.77 6.11 0.42
CA HIS A 13 -0.82 7.09 -0.11
C HIS A 13 -0.24 7.94 1.04
N ALA A 14 1.08 8.14 1.02
CA ALA A 14 1.77 9.03 1.95
C ALA A 14 2.07 10.38 1.29
N PHE A 15 1.84 11.46 2.02
CA PHE A 15 2.06 12.84 1.57
C PHE A 15 2.95 13.61 2.54
N VAL A 16 3.86 14.43 1.99
CA VAL A 16 4.63 15.46 2.70
C VAL A 16 4.42 16.76 1.94
N ASP A 17 3.98 17.82 2.62
CA ASP A 17 3.70 19.13 2.03
C ASP A 17 2.83 19.04 0.76
N ASP A 18 1.77 18.23 0.84
CA ASP A 18 0.82 17.87 -0.23
C ASP A 18 1.40 17.13 -1.45
N GLU A 19 2.69 16.81 -1.45
CA GLU A 19 3.30 15.96 -2.47
C GLU A 19 3.20 14.48 -2.10
N LYS A 20 2.82 13.63 -3.07
CA LYS A 20 2.82 12.17 -2.88
C LYS A 20 4.26 11.66 -2.81
N VAL A 21 4.65 11.09 -1.67
CA VAL A 21 6.01 10.57 -1.43
C VAL A 21 6.08 9.05 -1.36
N GLY A 22 4.94 8.36 -1.35
CA GLY A 22 4.90 6.90 -1.36
C GLY A 22 3.49 6.36 -1.51
N GLN A 23 3.41 5.05 -1.75
CA GLN A 23 2.14 4.32 -1.83
C GLN A 23 2.31 2.85 -1.48
N VAL A 24 1.19 2.23 -1.11
CA VAL A 24 0.94 0.78 -1.08
C VAL A 24 -0.40 0.55 -1.75
N MET A 25 -0.49 -0.41 -2.67
CA MET A 25 -1.74 -0.81 -3.31
C MET A 25 -2.24 -2.12 -2.71
N VAL A 26 -3.57 -2.24 -2.59
CA VAL A 26 -4.28 -3.43 -2.10
C VAL A 26 -5.28 -3.90 -3.17
N PRO A 27 -4.81 -4.52 -4.27
CA PRO A 27 -5.70 -5.02 -5.31
C PRO A 27 -6.44 -6.29 -4.86
N ASP A 28 -7.68 -6.45 -5.33
CA ASP A 28 -8.36 -7.75 -5.30
C ASP A 28 -7.69 -8.69 -6.32
N VAL A 29 -7.28 -9.86 -5.86
CA VAL A 29 -6.62 -10.88 -6.67
C VAL A 29 -7.44 -12.17 -6.61
N GLU A 30 -7.75 -12.73 -7.77
CA GLU A 30 -8.27 -14.08 -7.88
C GLU A 30 -7.11 -15.05 -8.12
N LEU A 31 -6.82 -15.86 -7.11
CA LEU A 31 -5.75 -16.85 -7.14
C LEU A 31 -6.31 -18.21 -7.54
N HIS A 32 -5.73 -18.80 -8.57
CA HIS A 32 -6.02 -20.16 -8.99
C HIS A 32 -5.22 -21.12 -8.11
N TRP A 33 -5.86 -21.69 -7.09
CA TRP A 33 -5.17 -22.49 -6.07
C TRP A 33 -5.00 -23.96 -6.48
N ALA A 34 -6.04 -24.53 -7.09
CA ALA A 34 -6.06 -25.89 -7.62
C ALA A 34 -7.08 -25.98 -8.76
N GLU A 35 -7.15 -27.14 -9.43
CA GLU A 35 -8.14 -27.37 -10.48
C GLU A 35 -9.57 -27.11 -9.96
N GLY A 36 -10.26 -26.15 -10.57
CA GLY A 36 -11.61 -25.75 -10.18
C GLY A 36 -11.70 -24.97 -8.86
N VAL A 37 -10.58 -24.63 -8.22
CA VAL A 37 -10.54 -23.91 -6.93
C VAL A 37 -9.90 -22.53 -7.11
N TYR A 38 -10.75 -21.51 -6.97
CA TYR A 38 -10.36 -20.10 -7.04
C TYR A 38 -10.56 -19.44 -5.68
N VAL A 39 -9.59 -18.66 -5.23
CA VAL A 39 -9.65 -17.94 -3.95
C VAL A 39 -9.47 -16.46 -4.22
N ARG A 40 -10.36 -15.63 -3.68
CA ARG A 40 -10.20 -14.17 -3.70
C ARG A 40 -9.37 -13.75 -2.49
N VAL A 41 -8.30 -13.04 -2.74
CA VAL A 41 -7.38 -12.52 -1.72
C VAL A 41 -7.09 -11.05 -1.99
N ALA A 42 -6.81 -10.30 -0.92
CA ALA A 42 -6.21 -8.99 -1.05
C ALA A 42 -4.71 -9.15 -1.34
N GLY A 43 -4.27 -8.72 -2.51
CA GLY A 43 -2.85 -8.62 -2.84
C GLY A 43 -2.22 -7.40 -2.19
N ILE A 44 -0.89 -7.39 -2.06
CA ILE A 44 -0.11 -6.19 -1.74
C ILE A 44 0.81 -5.92 -2.91
N ALA A 45 0.71 -4.71 -3.47
CA ALA A 45 1.47 -4.32 -4.66
C ALA A 45 1.91 -2.86 -4.60
N GLY A 46 2.74 -2.45 -5.56
CA GLY A 46 3.08 -1.04 -5.79
C GLY A 46 3.72 -0.35 -4.59
N VAL A 47 4.44 -1.08 -3.73
CA VAL A 47 5.07 -0.52 -2.53
C VAL A 47 6.24 0.35 -2.94
N GLU A 48 6.11 1.66 -2.77
CA GLU A 48 7.16 2.62 -3.09
C GLU A 48 7.26 3.73 -2.05
N THR A 49 8.46 4.27 -1.92
CA THR A 49 8.75 5.49 -1.18
C THR A 49 9.85 6.21 -1.94
N LYS A 50 9.67 7.50 -2.19
CA LYS A 50 10.67 8.37 -2.81
C LYS A 50 12.01 8.29 -2.06
N GLU A 51 13.09 8.43 -2.81
CA GLU A 51 14.45 8.12 -2.33
C GLU A 51 14.86 8.94 -1.12
N GLU A 52 14.58 10.24 -1.16
CA GLU A 52 14.87 11.21 -0.12
C GLU A 52 14.11 10.96 1.20
N PHE A 53 13.07 10.11 1.17
CA PHE A 53 12.29 9.71 2.34
C PHE A 53 12.51 8.23 2.76
N ARG A 54 13.52 7.55 2.19
CA ARG A 54 13.85 6.17 2.57
C ARG A 54 14.22 6.07 4.05
N ARG A 55 13.98 4.89 4.64
CA ARG A 55 14.30 4.55 6.05
C ARG A 55 13.60 5.42 7.11
N MET A 56 12.59 6.20 6.73
CA MET A 56 11.77 6.98 7.67
C MET A 56 10.54 6.23 8.20
N GLY A 57 10.40 4.93 7.90
CA GLY A 57 9.27 4.10 8.34
C GLY A 57 7.96 4.32 7.58
N ILE A 58 7.96 5.11 6.49
CA ILE A 58 6.75 5.44 5.72
C ILE A 58 6.09 4.19 5.13
N ALA A 59 6.85 3.32 4.46
CA ALA A 59 6.34 2.06 3.91
C ALA A 59 5.70 1.17 4.98
N SER A 60 6.39 0.96 6.12
CA SER A 60 5.87 0.17 7.23
C SER A 60 4.56 0.76 7.78
N ARG A 61 4.47 2.08 7.91
CA ARG A 61 3.24 2.72 8.39
C ARG A 61 2.11 2.60 7.38
N MET A 62 2.37 2.77 6.08
CA MET A 62 1.35 2.53 5.04
C MET A 62 0.84 1.09 5.07
N MET A 63 1.71 0.11 5.31
CA MET A 63 1.33 -1.30 5.48
C MET A 63 0.44 -1.52 6.72
N GLU A 64 0.64 -0.79 7.82
CA GLU A 64 -0.25 -0.86 8.98
C GLU A 64 -1.62 -0.22 8.69
N GLU A 65 -1.67 0.87 7.94
CA GLU A 65 -2.95 1.47 7.52
C GLU A 65 -3.68 0.56 6.52
N ALA A 66 -2.97 -0.16 5.65
CA ALA A 66 -3.56 -1.09 4.67
C ALA A 66 -4.20 -2.34 5.31
N LYS A 67 -3.90 -2.63 6.58
CA LYS A 67 -4.50 -3.73 7.34
C LYS A 67 -5.81 -3.34 8.04
N ARG A 68 -6.11 -2.04 8.14
CA ARG A 68 -7.29 -1.51 8.84
C ARG A 68 -8.51 -1.52 7.94
#